data_AF-A0A6N6SGZ3-F1
#
_entry.id   AF-A0A6N6SGZ3-F1
#
_cell.length_a   1.000
_cell.length_b   1.000
_cell.length_c   1.000
_cell.angle_alpha   90.00
_cell.angle_beta   90.00
_cell.angle_gamma   90.00
#
_symmetry.space_group_name_H-M   'P 1'
#
loop_
_entity.id
_entity.type
_entity.pdbx_description
1 polymer ?
#
loop_
_entity_poly.entity_id
_entity_poly.type
_entity_poly.pdbx_seq_one_letter_code
_entity_poly.pdbx_strand_id
1 'polypeptide(L)'
;MLLAMREAADKGWLFIVDGGLCEFRLRLDKQITIYTIVSAKPGVGSQLLERLFEYGCEHEATFVQAKCPADLPSNAWYEKKGFDLFDVEHTKRSGRKLNVWRLSLAERQSGWSPSLNEMDRRRLSKRPESRSFSHVLAGESPV
;
A
#
# COMPACT_ATOMS: atom_id res chain seq x y z
N MET A 1 14.78 10.32 2.53
CA MET A 1 14.21 8.95 2.59
C MET A 1 13.22 8.81 3.75
N LEU A 2 13.60 9.14 5.00
CA LEU A 2 12.70 9.02 6.16
C LEU A 2 11.40 9.84 6.05
N LEU A 3 11.44 11.06 5.51
CA LEU A 3 10.25 11.88 5.31
C LEU A 3 9.25 11.25 4.32
N ALA A 4 9.74 10.62 3.25
CA ALA A 4 8.89 9.97 2.26
C ALA A 4 8.21 8.71 2.83
N MET A 5 8.92 7.92 3.65
CA MET A 5 8.34 6.75 4.32
C MET A 5 7.32 7.16 5.39
N ARG A 6 7.57 8.24 6.13
CA ARG A 6 6.59 8.78 7.07
C ARG A 6 5.32 9.22 6.35
N GLU A 7 5.45 9.96 5.25
CA GLU A 7 4.30 10.38 4.45
C GLU A 7 3.53 9.18 3.89
N ALA A 8 4.22 8.13 3.44
CA ALA A 8 3.58 6.90 3.01
C ALA A 8 2.82 6.23 4.16
N ALA A 9 3.39 6.18 5.36
CA ALA A 9 2.71 5.65 6.55
C ALA A 9 1.45 6.46 6.90
N ASP A 10 1.55 7.79 6.92
CA ASP A 10 0.43 8.70 7.22
C ASP A 10 -0.73 8.55 6.21
N LYS A 11 -0.43 8.16 4.96
CA LYS A 11 -1.40 7.92 3.89
C LYS A 11 -1.90 6.47 3.79
N GLY A 12 -1.43 5.57 4.65
CA GLY A 12 -1.77 4.14 4.57
C GLY A 12 -1.14 3.41 3.38
N TRP A 13 -0.05 3.96 2.84
CA TRP A 13 0.69 3.50 1.65
C TRP A 13 1.96 2.71 1.99
N LEU A 14 2.06 2.26 3.23
CA LEU A 14 3.18 1.49 3.75
C LEU A 14 2.64 0.30 4.54
N PHE A 15 2.94 -0.90 4.05
CA PHE A 15 2.73 -2.12 4.81
C PHE A 15 4.04 -2.56 5.44
N ILE A 16 3.98 -2.88 6.73
CA ILE A 16 5.09 -3.45 7.49
C ILE A 16 4.59 -4.74 8.13
N VAL A 17 5.39 -5.79 8.01
CA VAL A 17 5.19 -7.09 8.64
C VAL A 17 6.52 -7.57 9.24
N ASP A 18 6.51 -8.59 10.09
CA ASP A 18 7.76 -9.17 10.58
C ASP A 18 8.61 -9.70 9.40
N GLY A 19 9.78 -9.10 9.21
CA GLY A 19 10.71 -9.47 8.15
C GLY A 19 10.42 -8.85 6.77
N GLY A 20 9.59 -7.81 6.65
CA GLY A 20 9.43 -7.13 5.37
C GLY A 20 8.61 -5.86 5.38
N LEU A 21 8.67 -5.14 4.25
CA LEU A 21 7.88 -3.94 4.02
C LEU A 21 7.49 -3.81 2.55
N CYS A 22 6.41 -3.09 2.31
CA CYS A 22 6.00 -2.67 0.99
C CYS A 22 5.55 -1.20 1.02
N GLU A 23 6.26 -0.35 0.29
CA GLU A 23 5.88 1.04 0.00
C GLU A 23 5.26 1.09 -1.40
N PHE A 24 4.05 1.63 -1.49
CA PHE A 24 3.30 1.70 -2.73
C PHE A 24 2.51 3.01 -2.82
N ARG A 25 1.83 3.26 -3.93
CA ARG A 25 0.85 4.35 -4.05
C ARG A 25 -0.30 3.93 -4.93
N LEU A 26 -1.52 4.29 -4.55
CA LEU A 26 -2.66 4.27 -5.45
C LEU A 26 -2.69 5.55 -6.28
N ARG A 27 -2.81 5.42 -7.59
CA ARG A 27 -2.88 6.53 -8.54
C ARG A 27 -4.33 6.77 -8.99
N LEU A 28 -4.57 7.94 -9.58
CA LEU A 28 -5.90 8.36 -10.06
C LEU A 28 -6.43 7.46 -11.19
N ASP A 29 -5.54 6.88 -11.99
CA ASP A 29 -5.84 5.91 -13.06
C ASP A 29 -6.08 4.49 -12.53
N LYS A 30 -6.32 4.33 -11.22
CA LYS A 30 -6.57 3.05 -10.53
C LYS A 30 -5.39 2.07 -10.60
N GLN A 31 -4.18 2.57 -10.89
CA GLN A 31 -2.94 1.81 -10.78
C GLN A 31 -2.42 1.82 -9.34
N ILE A 32 -2.03 0.66 -8.81
CA ILE A 32 -1.14 0.58 -7.64
C ILE A 32 0.31 0.51 -8.15
N THR A 33 1.14 1.46 -7.77
CA THR A 33 2.58 1.44 -8.08
C THR A 33 3.37 1.01 -6.85
N ILE A 34 4.11 -0.10 -6.94
CA ILE A 34 5.07 -0.51 -5.93
C ILE A 34 6.36 0.30 -6.13
N TYR A 35 6.73 1.07 -5.12
CA TYR A 35 8.03 1.77 -5.08
C TYR A 35 9.11 0.88 -4.49
N THR A 36 8.77 0.19 -3.41
CA THR A 36 9.69 -0.68 -2.68
C THR A 36 8.93 -1.89 -2.17
N ILE A 37 9.45 -3.10 -2.41
CA ILE A 37 9.01 -4.31 -1.72
C ILE A 37 10.23 -5.10 -1.29
N VAL A 38 10.32 -5.42 0.00
CA VAL A 38 11.46 -6.10 0.59
C VAL A 38 10.96 -7.24 1.47
N SER A 39 11.61 -8.39 1.33
CA SER A 39 11.31 -9.63 2.05
C SER A 39 12.61 -10.21 2.57
N ALA A 40 12.80 -10.21 3.90
CA ALA A 40 13.98 -10.79 4.56
C ALA A 40 13.80 -12.29 4.87
N LYS A 41 12.58 -12.80 4.80
CA LYS A 41 12.25 -14.22 5.03
C LYS A 41 11.42 -14.77 3.87
N PRO A 42 11.49 -16.08 3.55
CA PRO A 42 10.56 -16.70 2.60
C PRO A 42 9.11 -16.47 3.01
N GLY A 43 8.21 -16.33 2.04
CA GLY A 43 6.78 -16.12 2.28
C GLY A 43 6.36 -14.66 2.50
N VAL A 44 7.21 -13.83 3.12
CA VAL A 44 6.86 -12.43 3.45
C VAL A 44 6.48 -11.59 2.22
N GLY A 45 7.21 -11.72 1.11
CA GLY A 45 6.82 -11.06 -0.14
C GLY A 45 5.43 -11.45 -0.63
N SER A 46 5.03 -12.72 -0.45
CA SER A 46 3.68 -13.18 -0.81
C SER A 46 2.62 -12.55 0.09
N GLN A 47 2.88 -12.50 1.40
CA GLN A 47 1.98 -11.87 2.38
C GLN A 47 1.79 -10.38 2.09
N LEU A 48 2.87 -9.67 1.75
CA LEU A 48 2.79 -8.26 1.36
C LEU A 48 1.99 -8.07 0.06
N LEU A 49 2.15 -8.97 -0.91
CA LEU A 49 1.38 -8.94 -2.16
C LEU A 49 -0.11 -9.24 -1.92
N GLU A 50 -0.44 -10.15 -1.01
CA GLU A 50 -1.83 -10.43 -0.62
C GLU A 50 -2.50 -9.20 0.02
N ARG A 51 -1.79 -8.48 0.91
CA ARG A 51 -2.31 -7.22 1.46
C ARG A 51 -2.50 -6.13 0.38
N LEU A 52 -1.59 -6.05 -0.58
CA LEU A 52 -1.74 -5.15 -1.74
C LEU A 52 -2.95 -5.52 -2.58
N PHE A 53 -3.24 -6.80 -2.72
CA PHE A 53 -4.39 -7.30 -3.44
C PHE A 53 -5.69 -6.87 -2.74
N GLU A 54 -5.81 -7.14 -1.44
CA GLU A 54 -6.96 -6.73 -0.61
C GLU A 54 -7.19 -5.21 -0.69
N TYR A 55 -6.12 -4.43 -0.48
CA TYR A 55 -6.16 -2.97 -0.62
C TYR A 55 -6.62 -2.52 -2.00
N GLY A 56 -6.13 -3.19 -3.05
CA GLY A 56 -6.54 -2.91 -4.42
C GLY A 56 -8.01 -3.18 -4.68
N CYS A 57 -8.55 -4.27 -4.15
CA CYS A 57 -9.98 -4.56 -4.24
C CYS A 57 -10.83 -3.52 -3.49
N GLU A 58 -10.43 -3.15 -2.27
CA GLU A 58 -11.13 -2.14 -1.46
C GLU A 58 -11.15 -0.74 -2.10
N HIS A 59 -10.22 -0.46 -3.02
CA HIS A 59 -10.09 0.85 -3.67
C HIS A 59 -10.28 0.81 -5.18
N GLU A 60 -10.83 -0.30 -5.69
CA GLU A 60 -11.14 -0.52 -7.10
C GLU A 60 -9.93 -0.30 -8.01
N ALA A 61 -8.74 -0.65 -7.53
CA ALA A 61 -7.54 -0.68 -8.35
C ALA A 61 -7.69 -1.75 -9.44
N THR A 62 -7.18 -1.45 -10.62
CA THR A 62 -7.29 -2.32 -11.80
C THR A 62 -6.07 -3.21 -11.97
N PHE A 63 -4.89 -2.72 -11.60
CA PHE A 63 -3.65 -3.48 -11.65
C PHE A 63 -2.58 -2.96 -10.68
N VAL A 64 -1.63 -3.83 -10.36
CA VAL A 64 -0.40 -3.50 -9.64
C VAL A 64 0.75 -3.42 -10.64
N GLN A 65 1.60 -2.40 -10.55
CA GLN A 65 2.80 -2.23 -11.36
C GLN A 65 4.04 -2.13 -10.48
N ALA A 66 5.10 -2.82 -10.87
CA ALA A 66 6.41 -2.72 -10.26
C ALA A 66 7.49 -2.54 -11.34
N LYS A 67 8.61 -1.93 -10.97
CA LYS A 67 9.81 -1.87 -11.81
C LYS A 67 10.95 -2.61 -11.12
N CYS A 68 11.64 -3.46 -11.86
CA CYS A 68 12.79 -4.21 -11.34
C CYS A 68 13.93 -4.16 -12.37
N PRO A 69 15.17 -3.85 -11.97
CA PRO A 69 16.28 -4.00 -12.90
C PRO A 69 16.36 -5.41 -13.46
N ALA A 70 16.50 -5.51 -14.79
CA ALA A 70 16.32 -6.74 -15.54
C ALA A 70 17.35 -7.84 -15.17
N ASP A 71 18.48 -7.43 -14.60
CA ASP A 71 19.59 -8.27 -14.19
C ASP A 71 19.45 -8.82 -12.75
N LEU A 72 18.42 -8.44 -11.99
CA LEU A 72 18.24 -8.91 -10.62
C LEU A 72 17.49 -10.25 -10.54
N PRO A 73 17.85 -11.15 -9.61
CA PRO A 73 17.15 -12.42 -9.39
C PRO A 73 15.67 -12.25 -9.02
N SER A 74 15.29 -11.11 -8.44
CA SER A 74 13.92 -10.81 -8.03
C SER A 74 12.92 -10.83 -9.18
N ASN A 75 13.35 -10.72 -10.44
CA ASN A 75 12.46 -10.84 -11.60
C ASN A 75 11.69 -12.17 -11.63
N ALA A 76 12.33 -13.28 -11.27
CA ALA A 76 11.69 -14.59 -11.21
C ALA A 76 10.55 -14.66 -10.18
N TRP A 77 10.59 -13.81 -9.14
CA TRP A 77 9.51 -13.73 -8.17
C TRP A 77 8.26 -13.09 -8.78
N TYR A 78 8.39 -12.03 -9.58
CA TYR A 78 7.25 -11.37 -10.22
C TYR A 78 6.53 -12.33 -11.17
N GLU A 79 7.27 -13.01 -12.04
CA GLU A 79 6.74 -14.03 -12.95
C GLU A 79 5.99 -15.14 -12.17
N LYS A 80 6.62 -15.69 -11.12
CA LYS A 80 5.99 -16.71 -10.26
C LYS A 80 4.71 -16.21 -9.56
N LYS A 81 4.58 -14.90 -9.34
CA LYS A 81 3.40 -14.28 -8.73
C LYS A 81 2.32 -13.89 -9.73
N GLY A 82 2.49 -14.24 -11.00
CA GLY A 82 1.53 -13.96 -12.06
C GLY A 82 1.60 -12.53 -12.59
N PHE A 83 2.72 -11.83 -12.37
CA PHE A 83 2.95 -10.59 -13.09
C PHE A 83 3.39 -10.89 -14.51
N ASP A 84 2.80 -10.18 -15.46
CA ASP A 84 3.23 -10.16 -16.85
C ASP A 84 4.35 -9.13 -17.04
N LEU A 85 5.34 -9.48 -17.86
CA LEU A 85 6.33 -8.52 -18.34
C LEU A 85 5.64 -7.59 -19.35
N PHE A 86 5.23 -6.41 -18.88
CA PHE A 86 4.46 -5.46 -19.67
C PHE A 86 5.34 -4.62 -20.60
N ASP A 87 6.49 -4.19 -20.11
CA ASP A 87 7.41 -3.33 -20.87
C ASP A 87 8.85 -3.46 -20.35
N VAL A 88 9.79 -2.92 -21.11
CA VAL A 88 11.19 -2.77 -20.74
C VAL A 88 11.60 -1.32 -20.96
N GLU A 89 11.96 -0.65 -19.86
CA GLU A 89 12.46 0.72 -19.89
C GLU A 89 13.98 0.78 -19.71
N HIS A 90 14.58 1.91 -20.12
CA HIS A 90 15.97 2.22 -19.83
C HIS A 90 16.06 3.45 -18.93
N THR A 91 16.82 3.34 -17.84
CA THR A 91 17.05 4.49 -16.96
C THR A 91 17.84 5.57 -17.69
N LYS A 92 17.39 6.83 -17.59
CA LYS A 92 18.05 7.96 -18.26
C LYS A 92 19.50 8.19 -17.81
N ARG A 93 19.80 7.88 -16.53
CA ARG A 93 21.11 8.17 -15.93
C ARG A 93 22.16 7.12 -16.21
N SER A 94 21.84 5.84 -16.07
CA SER A 94 22.82 4.74 -16.21
C SER A 94 22.58 3.87 -17.43
N GLY A 95 21.50 4.08 -18.17
CA GLY A 95 21.08 3.19 -19.26
C GLY A 95 20.64 1.81 -18.78
N ARG A 96 20.59 1.56 -17.46
CA ARG A 96 20.23 0.25 -16.91
C ARG A 96 18.80 -0.11 -17.33
N LYS A 97 18.65 -1.33 -17.85
CA LYS A 97 17.39 -1.95 -18.26
C LYS A 97 16.51 -2.25 -17.04
N LEU A 98 15.26 -1.81 -17.07
CA LEU A 98 14.24 -2.08 -16.06
C LEU A 98 13.10 -2.85 -16.71
N ASN A 99 12.79 -4.01 -16.17
CA ASN A 99 11.55 -4.71 -16.47
C ASN A 99 10.40 -3.98 -15.75
N VAL A 100 9.32 -3.71 -16.49
CA VAL A 100 8.06 -3.20 -15.97
C VAL A 100 7.09 -4.36 -15.89
N TRP A 101 6.72 -4.72 -14.66
CA TRP A 101 5.86 -5.86 -14.36
C TRP A 101 4.45 -5.38 -14.03
N ARG A 102 3.42 -6.07 -14.54
CA ARG A 102 2.01 -5.78 -14.20
C ARG A 102 1.26 -7.02 -13.74
N LEU A 103 0.48 -6.88 -12.69
CA LEU A 103 -0.46 -7.88 -12.21
C LEU A 103 -1.87 -7.33 -12.29
N SER A 104 -2.73 -7.94 -13.11
CA SER A 104 -4.16 -7.58 -13.17
C SER A 104 -4.86 -7.95 -11.86
N LEU A 105 -5.73 -7.07 -11.38
CA LEU A 105 -6.57 -7.37 -10.21
C LEU A 105 -7.97 -7.87 -10.60
N ALA A 106 -8.36 -7.75 -11.88
CA ALA A 106 -9.70 -8.09 -12.37
C ALA A 106 -10.05 -9.58 -12.20
N GLU A 107 -9.09 -10.46 -12.44
CA GLU A 107 -9.33 -11.92 -12.46
C GLU A 107 -9.59 -12.52 -11.08
N ARG A 108 -9.09 -11.88 -10.02
CA ARG A 108 -9.39 -12.29 -8.65
C ARG A 108 -10.58 -11.57 -8.04
N GLN A 109 -10.96 -10.40 -8.57
CA GLN A 109 -12.17 -9.68 -8.11
C GLN A 109 -13.45 -10.46 -8.43
N SER A 110 -13.47 -11.27 -9.49
CA SER A 110 -14.63 -12.09 -9.87
C SER A 110 -14.90 -13.31 -8.97
N GLY A 111 -13.95 -13.68 -8.09
CA GLY A 111 -14.08 -14.79 -7.14
C GLY A 111 -13.85 -14.42 -5.67
N TRP A 112 -13.55 -13.15 -5.37
CA TRP A 112 -13.29 -12.67 -4.01
C TRP A 112 -14.59 -12.20 -3.36
N SER A 113 -15.10 -13.02 -2.43
CA SER A 113 -16.14 -12.59 -1.48
C SER A 113 -15.42 -12.01 -0.25
N PRO A 114 -15.71 -10.76 0.18
CA PRO A 114 -15.19 -10.26 1.43
C PRO A 114 -15.78 -11.10 2.56
N SER A 115 -14.98 -11.97 3.17
CA SER A 115 -15.41 -12.69 4.37
C SER A 115 -15.57 -11.69 5.51
N LEU A 116 -16.81 -11.28 5.78
CA LEU A 116 -17.40 -10.87 7.07
C LEU A 116 -16.56 -10.03 8.08
N ASN A 117 -15.56 -9.26 7.65
CA ASN A 117 -14.88 -8.26 8.50
C ASN A 117 -15.28 -6.81 8.17
N GLU A 118 -16.25 -6.63 7.26
CA GLU A 118 -16.84 -5.34 6.87
C GLU A 118 -17.61 -4.65 8.02
N MET A 119 -17.93 -5.37 9.11
CA MET A 119 -18.71 -4.80 10.23
C MET A 119 -17.91 -3.96 11.23
N ASP A 120 -16.57 -3.98 11.24
CA ASP A 120 -15.81 -3.30 12.30
C ASP A 120 -15.25 -1.90 11.94
N ARG A 121 -15.25 -1.51 10.66
CA ARG A 121 -14.72 -0.19 10.25
C ARG A 121 -15.63 0.99 10.59
N ARG A 122 -16.93 0.76 10.83
CA ARG A 122 -17.85 1.83 11.28
C ARG A 122 -17.69 2.19 12.77
N ARG A 123 -16.87 1.46 13.53
CA ARG A 123 -16.62 1.77 14.96
C ARG A 123 -15.44 2.70 15.23
N LEU A 124 -14.60 3.00 14.23
CA LEU A 124 -13.40 3.83 14.41
C LEU A 124 -13.46 5.24 13.79
N SER A 125 -14.57 5.67 13.19
CA SER A 125 -14.70 7.04 12.65
C SER A 125 -15.40 8.05 13.57
N LYS A 126 -15.74 7.69 14.82
CA LYS A 126 -16.19 8.69 15.81
C LYS A 126 -14.99 9.43 16.39
N ARG A 127 -14.48 10.42 15.67
CA ARG A 127 -13.75 11.53 16.31
C ARG A 127 -14.73 12.18 17.32
N PRO A 128 -14.38 12.37 18.59
CA PRO A 128 -15.19 13.22 19.45
C PRO A 128 -15.10 14.65 18.90
N GLU A 129 -16.25 15.23 18.60
CA GLU A 129 -16.38 16.66 18.34
C GLU A 129 -15.77 17.41 19.53
N SER A 130 -14.76 18.22 19.24
CA SER A 130 -14.26 19.24 20.14
C SER A 130 -15.39 20.24 20.40
N ARG A 131 -16.16 20.03 21.48
CA ARG A 131 -16.99 21.08 22.04
C ARG A 131 -16.08 22.15 22.64
N SER A 132 -15.98 23.24 21.91
CA SER A 132 -15.55 24.54 22.41
C SER A 132 -16.42 24.90 23.61
N PHE A 133 -15.81 25.07 24.79
CA PHE A 133 -16.43 25.78 25.91
C PHE A 133 -15.58 27.00 26.23
N SER A 134 -16.07 28.14 25.74
CA SER A 134 -15.63 29.45 26.17
C SER A 134 -16.65 29.97 27.18
N HIS A 135 -16.13 30.38 28.35
CA HIS A 135 -16.53 31.54 29.12
C HIS A 135 -17.47 31.39 30.36
N VAL A 136 -16.93 31.99 31.45
CA VAL A 136 -17.54 32.64 32.63
C VAL A 136 -18.04 31.77 33.78
N LEU A 137 -17.36 31.92 34.94
CA LEU A 137 -17.84 32.51 36.22
C LEU A 137 -16.63 32.45 37.18
N ALA A 138 -15.89 33.53 37.42
CA ALA A 138 -16.18 34.64 38.35
C ALA A 138 -16.41 34.17 39.80
N GLY A 139 -15.44 34.50 40.66
CA GLY A 139 -15.71 34.90 42.05
C GLY A 139 -15.54 33.84 43.14
N GLU A 140 -14.73 34.23 44.13
CA GLU A 140 -14.83 33.88 45.56
C GLU A 140 -13.91 32.76 46.11
N SER A 141 -12.81 33.21 46.70
CA SER A 141 -12.24 32.73 47.98
C SER A 141 -12.58 33.79 49.05
N PRO A 142 -12.34 33.58 50.36
CA PRO A 142 -12.19 32.34 51.15
C PRO A 142 -13.07 32.35 52.44
N VAL A 143 -13.11 31.23 53.17
CA VAL A 143 -13.16 31.22 54.65
C VAL A 143 -12.27 30.07 55.15
#